data_AF-A0A9E3JJT6-F1
#
_entry.id   AF-A0A9E3JJT6-F1
#
_cell.length_a   1.000
_cell.length_b   1.000
_cell.length_c   1.000
_cell.angle_alpha   90.00
_cell.angle_beta   90.00
_cell.angle_gamma   90.00
#
_symmetry.space_group_name_H-M   'P 1'
#
loop_
_entity.id
_entity.type
_entity.pdbx_description
1 polymer ?
#
loop_
_entity_poly.entity_id
_entity_poly.type
_entity_poly.pdbx_seq_one_letter_code
_entity_poly.pdbx_strand_id
1 'polypeptide(L)'
;MFATLALSLSLSLSACAMEQTPRFDSDAWKAQRGVAAKDNTRGGMLAAMEAVVQPGMSRDAVLALLGEPDTRDAETGIDTYELGVAKFGVDEEYYEIRYRDGKVESRQWQRR
;
A
#
# COMPACT_ATOMS: atom_id res chain seq x y z
N MET A 1 29.16 59.33 11.87
CA MET A 1 27.68 59.16 11.87
C MET A 1 27.40 57.95 10.98
N PHE A 2 27.23 56.77 11.58
CA PHE A 2 27.02 55.51 10.87
C PHE A 2 25.53 55.15 10.97
N ALA A 3 24.88 54.90 9.84
CA ALA A 3 23.53 54.33 9.81
C ALA A 3 23.57 53.05 8.98
N THR A 4 23.62 51.92 9.69
CA THR A 4 23.58 50.58 9.11
C THR A 4 22.12 50.18 8.96
N LEU A 5 21.67 49.95 7.71
CA LEU A 5 20.34 49.43 7.42
C LEU A 5 20.29 47.94 7.80
N ALA A 6 19.47 47.56 8.77
CA ALA A 6 19.21 46.17 9.11
C ALA A 6 18.11 45.60 8.19
N LEU A 7 18.49 44.64 7.34
CA LEU A 7 17.57 43.92 6.46
C LEU A 7 17.00 42.73 7.23
N SER A 8 15.72 42.80 7.61
CA SER A 8 15.01 41.74 8.33
C SER A 8 14.68 40.58 7.37
N LEU A 9 15.30 39.42 7.58
CA LEU A 9 15.07 38.20 6.81
C LEU A 9 13.92 37.40 7.46
N SER A 10 12.73 37.43 6.86
CA SER A 10 11.58 36.65 7.31
C SER A 10 11.77 35.18 6.93
N LEU A 11 12.08 34.31 7.90
CA LEU A 11 12.04 32.86 7.71
C LEU A 11 10.59 32.37 7.69
N SER A 12 10.07 32.13 6.50
CA SER A 12 8.80 31.42 6.31
C SER A 12 8.99 29.93 6.63
N LEU A 13 8.57 29.49 7.82
CA LEU A 13 8.40 28.07 8.08
C LEU A 13 7.22 27.57 7.24
N SER A 14 7.51 26.98 6.08
CA SER A 14 6.56 26.12 5.40
C SER A 14 6.31 24.90 6.30
N ALA A 15 5.22 24.94 7.05
CA ALA A 15 4.68 23.73 7.66
C ALA A 15 4.32 22.79 6.52
N CYS A 16 5.18 21.80 6.25
CA CYS A 16 4.77 20.66 5.44
C CYS A 16 3.53 20.09 6.12
N ALA A 17 2.38 20.21 5.46
CA ALA A 17 1.22 19.40 5.79
C ALA A 17 1.70 17.95 5.65
N MET A 18 2.00 17.31 6.78
CA MET A 18 2.14 15.86 6.81
C MET A 18 0.75 15.35 6.41
N GLU A 19 0.58 15.00 5.13
CA GLU A 19 -0.56 14.19 4.71
C GLU A 19 -0.55 12.95 5.62
N GLN A 20 -1.50 12.89 6.53
CA GLN A 20 -1.70 11.74 7.39
C GLN A 20 -2.05 10.58 6.46
N THR A 21 -1.09 9.70 6.20
CA THR A 21 -1.37 8.47 5.47
C THR A 21 -2.52 7.77 6.20
N PRO A 22 -3.68 7.57 5.57
CA PRO A 22 -4.82 6.98 6.25
C PRO A 22 -4.40 5.61 6.81
N ARG A 23 -4.79 5.35 8.06
CA ARG A 23 -4.55 4.07 8.71
C ARG A 23 -5.15 2.96 7.84
N PHE A 24 -4.41 1.86 7.66
CA PHE A 24 -4.90 0.71 6.92
C PHE A 24 -6.16 0.12 7.59
N ASP A 25 -7.25 0.05 6.83
CA ASP A 25 -8.50 -0.60 7.23
C ASP A 25 -8.48 -2.06 6.75
N SER A 26 -8.17 -2.96 7.68
CA SER A 26 -8.08 -4.40 7.43
C SER A 26 -9.43 -5.01 7.02
N ASP A 27 -10.53 -4.55 7.62
CA ASP A 27 -11.84 -5.13 7.38
C ASP A 27 -12.38 -4.71 6.01
N ALA A 28 -12.20 -3.44 5.65
CA ALA A 28 -12.52 -2.94 4.32
C ALA A 28 -11.73 -3.68 3.23
N TRP A 29 -10.44 -3.97 3.46
CA TRP A 29 -9.60 -4.72 2.52
C TRP A 29 -10.10 -6.15 2.32
N LYS A 30 -10.40 -6.84 3.43
CA LYS A 30 -10.89 -8.23 3.43
C LYS A 30 -12.23 -8.35 2.71
N ALA A 31 -13.12 -7.36 2.88
CA ALA A 31 -14.43 -7.33 2.25
C ALA A 31 -14.39 -7.28 0.72
N GLN A 32 -13.26 -6.88 0.11
CA GLN A 32 -13.13 -6.82 -1.35
C GLN A 32 -12.85 -8.18 -2.01
N ARG A 33 -12.62 -9.24 -1.23
CA ARG A 33 -12.33 -10.56 -1.78
C ARG A 33 -13.51 -11.08 -2.60
N GLY A 34 -13.28 -11.40 -3.87
CA GLY A 34 -14.32 -11.87 -4.80
C GLY A 34 -15.29 -10.78 -5.28
N VAL A 35 -15.04 -9.51 -4.96
CA VAL A 35 -15.73 -8.38 -5.59
C VAL A 35 -15.23 -8.25 -7.02
N ALA A 36 -16.13 -8.02 -7.98
CA ALA A 36 -15.77 -7.86 -9.38
C ALA A 36 -14.75 -6.72 -9.56
N ALA A 37 -13.79 -6.87 -10.47
CA ALA A 37 -12.66 -5.94 -10.62
C ALA A 37 -13.08 -4.46 -10.75
N LYS A 38 -14.17 -4.17 -11.47
CA LYS A 38 -14.70 -2.80 -11.64
C LYS A 38 -15.22 -2.16 -10.34
N ASP A 39 -15.59 -2.96 -9.35
CA ASP A 39 -16.17 -2.52 -8.08
C ASP A 39 -15.17 -2.72 -6.92
N ASN A 40 -14.04 -3.39 -7.15
CA ASN A 40 -13.02 -3.68 -6.14
C ASN A 40 -12.21 -2.41 -5.83
N THR A 41 -12.20 -2.00 -4.57
CA THR A 41 -11.58 -0.74 -4.12
C THR A 41 -10.21 -0.90 -3.48
N ARG A 42 -9.60 -2.11 -3.49
CA ARG A 42 -8.29 -2.35 -2.85
C ARG A 42 -7.17 -1.50 -3.42
N GLY A 43 -7.19 -1.20 -4.71
CA GLY A 43 -6.18 -0.33 -5.34
C GLY A 43 -6.06 1.03 -4.65
N GLY A 44 -7.18 1.61 -4.20
CA GLY A 44 -7.19 2.88 -3.45
C GLY A 44 -6.61 2.78 -2.03
N MET A 45 -6.45 1.57 -1.50
CA MET A 45 -5.94 1.29 -0.15
C MET A 45 -4.48 0.83 -0.18
N LEU A 46 -3.89 0.66 -1.36
CA LEU A 46 -2.60 -0.01 -1.54
C LEU A 46 -1.49 0.65 -0.72
N ALA A 47 -1.36 1.98 -0.77
CA ALA A 47 -0.32 2.69 -0.01
C ALA A 47 -0.42 2.48 1.51
N ALA A 48 -1.65 2.45 2.05
CA ALA A 48 -1.87 2.18 3.48
C ALA A 48 -1.53 0.72 3.82
N MET A 49 -1.89 -0.23 2.95
CA MET A 49 -1.54 -1.64 3.09
C MET A 49 -0.02 -1.85 3.08
N GLU A 50 0.70 -1.20 2.14
CA GLU A 50 2.15 -1.31 2.01
C GLU A 50 2.92 -0.75 3.20
N ALA A 51 2.32 0.19 3.94
CA ALA A 51 2.88 0.73 5.16
C ALA A 51 2.81 -0.27 6.33
N VAL A 52 1.83 -1.19 6.34
CA VAL A 52 1.65 -2.17 7.45
C VAL A 52 2.19 -3.55 7.14
N VAL A 53 2.26 -3.96 5.86
CA VAL A 53 2.85 -5.24 5.46
C VAL A 53 4.31 -5.01 5.07
N GLN A 54 5.25 -5.52 5.85
CA GLN A 54 6.68 -5.30 5.62
C GLN A 54 7.44 -6.60 5.32
N PRO A 55 8.59 -6.53 4.60
CA PRO A 55 9.50 -7.66 4.47
C PRO A 55 9.85 -8.26 5.84
N GLY A 56 9.94 -9.59 5.90
CA GLY A 56 10.23 -10.35 7.12
C GLY A 56 9.01 -10.70 7.97
N MET A 57 7.81 -10.15 7.71
CA MET A 57 6.58 -10.58 8.37
C MET A 57 6.26 -12.04 8.04
N SER A 58 5.82 -12.82 9.03
CA SER A 58 5.33 -14.18 8.79
C SER A 58 4.06 -14.15 7.94
N ARG A 59 3.86 -15.16 7.09
CA ARG A 59 2.62 -15.31 6.30
C ARG A 59 1.37 -15.24 7.17
N ASP A 60 1.35 -15.89 8.33
CA ASP A 60 0.18 -15.85 9.24
C ASP A 60 -0.17 -14.43 9.70
N ALA A 61 0.83 -13.59 9.99
CA ALA A 61 0.63 -12.19 10.35
C ALA A 61 0.09 -11.37 9.16
N VAL A 62 0.54 -11.67 7.94
CA VAL A 62 -0.01 -11.05 6.73
C VAL A 62 -1.46 -11.47 6.53
N LEU A 63 -1.78 -12.76 6.68
CA LEU A 63 -3.16 -13.26 6.55
C LEU A 63 -4.08 -12.72 7.65
N ALA A 64 -3.57 -12.49 8.86
CA ALA A 64 -4.33 -11.84 9.92
C ALA A 64 -4.73 -10.40 9.53
N LEU A 65 -3.85 -9.68 8.81
CA LEU A 65 -4.09 -8.31 8.34
C LEU A 65 -4.91 -8.25 7.05
N LEU A 66 -4.61 -9.09 6.06
CA LEU A 66 -5.18 -8.99 4.71
C LEU A 66 -6.32 -9.97 4.46
N GLY A 67 -6.48 -10.97 5.31
CA GLY A 67 -7.33 -12.12 5.04
C GLY A 67 -6.72 -13.07 4.01
N GLU A 68 -7.54 -13.99 3.51
CA GLU A 68 -7.12 -14.91 2.46
C GLU A 68 -6.93 -14.17 1.12
N PRO A 69 -5.89 -14.52 0.35
CA PRO A 69 -5.69 -13.97 -0.99
C PRO A 69 -6.77 -14.47 -1.97
N ASP A 70 -6.82 -13.84 -3.14
CA ASP A 70 -7.68 -14.28 -4.23
C ASP A 70 -7.08 -15.52 -4.91
N THR A 71 -5.75 -15.53 -5.08
CA THR A 71 -4.99 -16.72 -5.51
C THR A 71 -3.85 -17.02 -4.55
N ARG A 72 -3.67 -18.30 -4.24
CA ARG A 72 -2.56 -18.81 -3.43
C ARG A 72 -1.79 -19.87 -4.21
N ASP A 73 -0.52 -19.60 -4.45
CA ASP A 73 0.42 -20.57 -5.01
C ASP A 73 1.40 -21.03 -3.91
N ALA A 74 1.24 -22.28 -3.49
CA ALA A 74 2.08 -22.87 -2.45
C ALA A 74 3.45 -23.32 -2.98
N GLU A 75 3.58 -23.60 -4.28
CA GLU A 75 4.82 -24.06 -4.90
C GLU A 75 5.79 -22.88 -5.07
N THR A 76 5.30 -21.76 -5.59
CA THR A 76 6.11 -20.55 -5.77
C THR A 76 6.13 -19.66 -4.52
N GLY A 77 5.28 -19.95 -3.54
CA GLY A 77 5.15 -19.16 -2.31
C GLY A 77 4.61 -17.76 -2.60
N ILE A 78 3.66 -17.61 -3.52
CA ILE A 78 3.07 -16.32 -3.90
C ILE A 78 1.60 -16.27 -3.47
N ASP A 79 1.24 -15.22 -2.75
CA ASP A 79 -0.15 -14.82 -2.54
C ASP A 79 -0.47 -13.62 -3.45
N THR A 80 -1.58 -13.70 -4.18
CA THR A 80 -2.04 -12.64 -5.08
C THR A 80 -3.35 -12.05 -4.60
N TYR A 81 -3.39 -10.72 -4.49
CA TYR A 81 -4.58 -9.94 -4.17
C TYR A 81 -4.99 -9.10 -5.38
N GLU A 82 -6.23 -9.24 -5.82
CA GLU A 82 -6.81 -8.40 -6.86
C GLU A 82 -7.05 -7.00 -6.32
N LEU A 83 -6.62 -5.98 -7.06
CA LEU A 83 -6.72 -4.56 -6.68
C LEU A 83 -7.88 -3.84 -7.36
N GLY A 84 -8.48 -4.46 -8.39
CA GLY A 84 -9.50 -3.87 -9.24
C GLY A 84 -8.93 -3.36 -10.56
N VAL A 85 -9.66 -2.47 -11.23
CA VAL A 85 -9.23 -1.88 -12.51
C VAL A 85 -8.40 -0.62 -12.28
N ALA A 86 -7.37 -0.43 -13.09
CA ALA A 86 -6.58 0.79 -13.08
C ALA A 86 -7.46 2.04 -13.23
N LYS A 87 -7.23 3.07 -12.40
CA LYS A 87 -8.05 4.30 -12.36
C LYS A 87 -8.27 4.98 -13.72
N PHE A 88 -7.32 4.81 -14.65
CA PHE A 88 -7.35 5.42 -15.98
C PHE A 88 -7.16 4.40 -17.11
N GLY A 89 -7.39 3.10 -16.85
CA GLY A 89 -7.13 2.02 -17.80
C GLY A 89 -8.25 0.99 -17.86
N VAL A 90 -8.03 -0.05 -18.65
CA VAL A 90 -8.88 -1.26 -18.72
C VAL A 90 -8.21 -2.47 -18.06
N ASP A 91 -6.93 -2.34 -17.74
CA ASP A 91 -6.11 -3.41 -17.17
C ASP A 91 -6.53 -3.68 -15.72
N GLU A 92 -6.53 -4.96 -15.35
CA GLU A 92 -6.69 -5.36 -13.96
C GLU A 92 -5.35 -5.26 -13.25
N GLU A 93 -5.40 -4.75 -12.03
CA GLU A 93 -4.26 -4.59 -11.16
C GLU A 93 -4.24 -5.67 -10.09
N TYR A 94 -3.04 -6.15 -9.76
CA TYR A 94 -2.83 -7.19 -8.77
C TYR A 94 -1.67 -6.81 -7.86
N TYR A 95 -1.70 -7.31 -6.63
CA TYR A 95 -0.60 -7.23 -5.70
C TYR A 95 -0.12 -8.61 -5.33
N GLU A 96 1.15 -8.89 -5.59
CA GLU A 96 1.78 -10.16 -5.26
C GLU A 96 2.69 -10.00 -4.05
N ILE A 97 2.53 -10.90 -3.10
CA ILE A 97 3.41 -11.05 -1.94
C ILE A 97 4.11 -12.40 -2.08
N ARG A 98 5.44 -12.37 -2.23
CA ARG A 98 6.27 -13.56 -2.29
C ARG A 98 6.84 -13.86 -0.90
N TYR A 99 6.80 -15.13 -0.53
CA TYR A 99 7.34 -15.62 0.73
C TYR A 99 8.54 -16.53 0.49
N ARG A 100 9.51 -16.43 1.40
CA ARG A 100 10.62 -17.36 1.54
C ARG A 100 10.74 -17.75 3.01
N ASP A 101 10.87 -19.04 3.29
CA ASP A 101 10.93 -19.57 4.66
C ASP A 101 9.77 -19.09 5.55
N GLY A 102 8.57 -19.01 4.96
CA GLY A 102 7.34 -18.58 5.65
C GLY A 102 7.24 -17.08 5.94
N LYS A 103 8.17 -16.26 5.43
CA LYS A 103 8.22 -14.81 5.65
C LYS A 103 8.19 -14.03 4.34
N VAL A 104 7.65 -12.81 4.38
CA VAL A 104 7.62 -11.90 3.23
C VAL A 104 9.05 -11.64 2.76
N GLU A 105 9.36 -12.05 1.53
CA GLU A 105 10.62 -11.73 0.84
C GLU A 105 10.47 -10.45 0.03
N SER A 106 9.44 -10.39 -0.81
CA SER A 106 9.19 -9.26 -1.71
C SER A 106 7.70 -9.01 -1.88
N ARG A 107 7.37 -7.78 -2.27
CA ARG A 107 6.00 -7.36 -2.57
C ARG A 107 6.03 -6.53 -3.85
N GLN A 108 5.07 -6.74 -4.74
CA GLN A 108 5.07 -6.07 -6.03
C GLN A 108 3.66 -5.86 -6.56
N TRP A 109 3.42 -4.66 -7.09
CA TRP A 109 2.25 -4.37 -7.91
C TRP A 109 2.46 -4.92 -9.34
N GLN A 110 1.41 -5.46 -9.94
CA GLN A 110 1.39 -6.03 -11.28
C GLN A 110 0.15 -5.52 -12.02
N ARG A 111 0.22 -5.52 -13.36
CA ARG A 111 -0.91 -5.23 -14.27
C ARG A 111 -1.02 -6.32 -15.33
N ARG A 112 -2.24 -6.68 -15.73
CA ARG A 112 -2.50 -7.66 -16.81
C ARG A 112 -3.66 -7.23 -17.69
#